data_AF-A0A8R7P1H3-F1
#
_entry.id   AF-A0A8R7P1H3-F1
#
_cell.length_a   1.000
_cell.length_b   1.000
_cell.length_c   1.000
_cell.angle_alpha   90.00
_cell.angle_beta   90.00
_cell.angle_gamma   90.00
#
_symmetry.space_group_name_H-M   'P 1'
#
loop_
_entity.id
_entity.type
_entity.pdbx_description
1 polymer ?
#
loop_
_entity_poly.entity_id
_entity_poly.type
_entity_poly.pdbx_seq_one_letter_code
_entity_poly.pdbx_strand_id
1 'polypeptide(L)'
;MFDIKSKQHFGKTKAIIFTIEFQKRGLPHAHILIFLDRREKGKCLKPSQTDQIICAEIPDKDRDPETFEAVKNFMMHGPCGEENPKSPCMEKRMCSKYFPKEFCDETVVDEDNFPRYKRRDNGRQIDKGGVKLNNGFVVPYNKDLLVKFQAHINVELCNQYMPIKYLFKDIREGDNQATAMVEEKDQSKNNDEIKMYLRCRYITATEACWRIFKFPLRYQEPSVQRLLFHQENKQQVIFPDSTNLDEIIQRPRSGVTVFTEWMEMNKKHEDAR
;
A
#
# COMPACT_ATOMS: atom_id res chain seq x y z
N MET A 1 1.95 14.80 3.56
CA MET A 1 2.44 14.45 4.92
C MET A 1 1.98 15.39 6.02
N PHE A 2 1.76 16.68 5.75
CA PHE A 2 1.31 17.65 6.76
C PHE A 2 0.06 17.19 7.55
N ASP A 3 -0.96 16.66 6.86
CA ASP A 3 -2.19 16.18 7.53
C ASP A 3 -1.93 15.02 8.50
N ILE A 4 -1.04 14.11 8.13
CA ILE A 4 -0.70 12.94 8.97
C ILE A 4 0.21 13.34 10.14
N LYS A 5 1.28 14.08 9.87
CA LYS A 5 2.32 14.39 10.87
C LYS A 5 1.98 15.61 11.73
N SER A 6 1.54 16.70 11.10
CA SER A 6 1.35 17.99 11.75
C SER A 6 -0.06 18.17 12.28
N LYS A 7 -1.09 17.79 11.50
CA LYS A 7 -2.49 17.83 11.95
C LYS A 7 -2.91 16.60 12.76
N GLN A 8 -2.14 15.50 12.66
CA GLN A 8 -2.35 14.29 13.45
C GLN A 8 -3.78 13.73 13.34
N HIS A 9 -4.37 13.70 12.14
CA HIS A 9 -5.73 13.15 11.95
C HIS A 9 -5.88 11.70 12.44
N PHE A 10 -4.78 10.94 12.52
CA PHE A 10 -4.73 9.58 13.06
C PHE A 10 -4.11 9.49 14.47
N GLY A 11 -3.67 10.62 15.03
CA GLY A 11 -2.86 10.71 16.24
C GLY A 11 -1.36 10.89 15.97
N LYS A 12 -0.58 10.91 17.06
CA LYS A 12 0.88 11.11 17.00
C LYS A 12 1.52 9.99 16.19
N THR A 13 2.24 10.36 15.14
CA THR A 13 2.86 9.41 14.22
C THR A 13 4.32 9.15 14.60
N LYS A 14 4.70 7.87 14.74
CA LYS A 14 6.06 7.40 15.01
C LYS A 14 6.84 7.11 13.72
N ALA A 15 6.18 6.51 12.73
CA ALA A 15 6.79 6.19 11.45
C ALA A 15 5.74 6.23 10.33
N ILE A 16 6.17 6.48 9.10
CA ILE A 16 5.32 6.49 7.92
C ILE A 16 6.06 5.81 6.78
N ILE A 17 5.35 4.99 6.02
CA ILE A 17 5.82 4.45 4.75
C ILE A 17 4.74 4.72 3.72
N PHE A 18 5.10 5.19 2.53
CA PHE A 18 4.19 5.12 1.39
C PHE A 18 4.88 4.67 0.12
N THR A 19 4.07 4.11 -0.76
CA THR A 19 4.42 3.81 -2.15
C THR A 19 3.31 4.29 -3.07
N ILE A 20 3.69 4.76 -4.25
CA ILE A 20 2.80 5.17 -5.33
C ILE A 20 2.85 4.09 -6.40
N GLU A 21 1.68 3.53 -6.69
CA GLU A 21 1.50 2.54 -7.75
C GLU A 21 0.76 3.14 -8.93
N PHE A 22 1.16 2.73 -10.14
CA PHE A 22 0.51 3.12 -11.37
C PHE A 22 -0.20 1.91 -11.96
N GLN A 23 -1.50 1.83 -11.73
CA GLN A 23 -2.33 0.79 -12.32
C GLN A 23 -2.47 1.04 -13.83
N LYS A 24 -2.51 -0.03 -14.64
CA LYS A 24 -2.50 0.03 -16.12
C LYS A 24 -3.59 0.92 -16.74
N ARG A 25 -4.66 1.25 -16.01
CA ARG A 25 -5.83 2.02 -16.48
C ARG A 25 -6.28 3.10 -15.51
N GLY A 26 -5.45 3.44 -14.52
CA GLY A 26 -5.89 4.24 -13.37
C GLY A 26 -5.05 5.47 -13.12
N LEU A 27 -5.62 6.35 -12.30
CA LEU A 27 -4.88 7.39 -11.58
C LEU A 27 -3.86 6.74 -10.61
N PRO A 28 -2.81 7.47 -10.19
CA PRO A 28 -1.84 6.94 -9.24
C PRO A 28 -2.55 6.54 -7.94
N HIS A 29 -2.21 5.38 -7.42
CA HIS A 29 -2.76 4.86 -6.16
C HIS A 29 -1.68 4.90 -5.08
N ALA A 30 -1.99 5.54 -3.95
CA ALA A 30 -1.07 5.64 -2.84
C ALA A 30 -1.41 4.60 -1.77
N HIS A 31 -0.46 3.72 -1.48
CA HIS A 31 -0.52 2.85 -0.31
C HIS A 31 0.29 3.49 0.82
N ILE A 32 -0.37 3.87 1.92
CA ILE A 32 0.24 4.59 3.04
C ILE A 32 0.06 3.77 4.31
N LEU A 33 1.17 3.45 4.99
CA LEU A 33 1.19 2.82 6.29
C LEU A 33 1.66 3.81 7.34
N ILE A 34 0.88 3.98 8.40
CA ILE A 34 1.12 4.94 9.48
C ILE A 34 1.29 4.17 10.78
N PHE A 35 2.46 4.28 11.39
CA PHE A 35 2.75 3.71 12.69
C PHE A 35 2.50 4.77 13.75
N LEU A 36 1.50 4.56 14.60
CA LEU A 36 1.14 5.49 15.65
C LEU A 36 2.02 5.30 16.89
N ASP A 37 2.39 6.40 17.54
CA ASP A 37 3.11 6.37 18.82
C ASP A 37 2.14 6.00 19.95
N ARG A 38 2.13 4.72 20.34
CA ARG A 38 1.20 4.17 21.34
C ARG A 38 1.75 4.16 22.77
N ARG A 39 2.87 4.86 23.03
CA ARG A 39 3.52 4.87 24.36
C ARG A 39 2.63 5.40 25.49
N GLU A 40 1.53 6.08 25.20
CA GLU A 40 0.63 6.65 26.22
C GLU A 40 -0.77 6.00 26.35
N LYS A 41 -1.22 5.13 25.43
CA LYS A 41 -2.64 4.73 25.34
C LYS A 41 -2.94 3.22 25.42
N GLY A 42 -1.97 2.41 25.84
CA GLY A 42 -2.13 0.95 25.82
C GLY A 42 -1.96 0.38 24.41
N LYS A 43 -1.65 -0.92 24.32
CA LYS A 43 -1.13 -1.55 23.10
C LYS A 43 -2.08 -1.52 21.89
N CYS A 44 -3.38 -1.28 22.08
CA CYS A 44 -4.39 -1.22 21.02
C CYS A 44 -5.33 -0.02 21.16
N LEU A 45 -5.73 0.58 20.04
CA LEU A 45 -6.82 1.56 20.02
C LEU A 45 -8.10 0.86 20.50
N LYS A 46 -8.78 1.46 21.47
CA LYS A 46 -10.10 0.97 21.88
C LYS A 46 -11.10 1.20 20.73
N PRO A 47 -12.14 0.37 20.56
CA PRO A 47 -13.17 0.59 19.55
C PRO A 47 -13.69 2.02 19.43
N SER A 48 -14.00 2.65 20.57
CA SER A 48 -14.49 4.03 20.60
C SER A 48 -13.46 5.07 20.10
N GLN A 49 -12.17 4.78 20.23
CA GLN A 49 -11.11 5.62 19.67
C GLN A 49 -10.96 5.38 18.17
N THR A 50 -11.17 4.14 17.70
CA THR A 50 -11.21 3.82 16.28
C THR A 50 -12.36 4.55 15.59
N ASP A 51 -13.55 4.56 16.20
CA ASP A 51 -14.75 5.25 15.68
C ASP A 51 -14.57 6.78 15.55
N GLN A 52 -13.63 7.38 16.30
CA GLN A 52 -13.29 8.80 16.16
C GLN A 52 -12.42 9.08 14.92
N ILE A 53 -11.75 8.07 14.40
CA ILE A 53 -10.76 8.19 13.32
C ILE A 53 -11.33 7.64 12.00
N ILE A 54 -12.04 6.51 12.08
CA ILE A 54 -12.55 5.75 10.95
C ILE A 54 -14.07 5.65 11.07
N CYS A 55 -14.77 6.07 10.02
CA CYS A 55 -16.21 5.94 9.88
C CYS A 55 -16.52 4.99 8.72
N ALA A 56 -17.59 4.21 8.85
CA ALA A 56 -18.10 3.33 7.80
C ALA A 56 -19.62 3.48 7.62
N GLU A 57 -20.17 4.65 7.95
CA GLU A 57 -21.59 4.98 7.87
C GLU A 57 -21.83 6.13 6.89
N ILE A 58 -23.04 6.20 6.33
CA ILE A 58 -23.53 7.36 5.57
C ILE A 58 -23.82 8.50 6.57
N PRO A 59 -23.20 9.67 6.41
CA PRO A 59 -23.47 10.84 7.23
C PRO A 59 -24.92 11.30 7.13
N ASP A 60 -25.36 12.09 8.10
CA ASP A 60 -26.67 12.73 8.02
C ASP A 60 -26.62 13.88 7.00
N LYS A 61 -27.50 13.83 5.98
CA LYS A 61 -27.49 14.84 4.91
C LYS A 61 -27.80 16.25 5.42
N ASP A 62 -28.65 16.36 6.44
CA ASP A 62 -29.10 17.67 6.94
C ASP A 62 -28.11 18.25 7.94
N ARG A 63 -27.42 17.39 8.71
CA ARG A 63 -26.42 17.84 9.70
C ARG A 63 -25.02 18.01 9.12
N ASP A 64 -24.67 17.22 8.10
CA ASP A 64 -23.32 17.15 7.54
C ASP A 64 -23.37 16.91 6.01
N PRO A 65 -23.91 17.88 5.24
CA PRO A 65 -24.11 17.74 3.80
C PRO A 65 -22.80 17.55 3.03
N GLU A 66 -21.70 18.17 3.46
CA GLU A 66 -20.41 18.07 2.80
C GLU A 66 -19.84 16.66 2.87
N THR A 67 -19.83 16.05 4.07
CA THR A 67 -19.36 14.66 4.22
C THR A 67 -20.32 13.69 3.55
N PHE A 68 -21.63 13.94 3.61
CA PHE A 68 -22.62 13.12 2.90
C PHE A 68 -22.32 13.06 1.41
N GLU A 69 -22.12 14.22 0.77
CA GLU A 69 -21.85 14.29 -0.67
C GLU A 69 -20.49 13.67 -1.03
N ALA A 70 -19.47 13.85 -0.18
CA ALA A 70 -18.18 13.21 -0.36
C ALA A 70 -18.26 11.67 -0.24
N VAL A 71 -19.00 11.16 0.74
CA VAL A 71 -19.23 9.70 0.89
C VAL A 71 -19.98 9.14 -0.32
N LYS A 72 -21.04 9.83 -0.75
CA LYS A 72 -21.82 9.47 -1.95
C LYS A 72 -20.96 9.34 -3.20
N ASN A 73 -20.09 10.31 -3.44
CA ASN A 73 -19.29 10.35 -4.65
C ASN A 73 -18.08 9.41 -4.61
N PHE A 74 -17.44 9.27 -3.44
CA PHE A 74 -16.14 8.61 -3.37
C PHE A 74 -16.13 7.32 -2.56
N MET A 75 -16.97 7.17 -1.54
CA MET A 75 -16.86 6.05 -0.57
C MET A 75 -17.97 5.02 -0.64
N MET A 76 -18.88 5.09 -1.61
CA MET A 76 -19.84 4.03 -1.85
C MET A 76 -19.25 2.95 -2.77
N HIS A 77 -19.14 1.73 -2.28
CA HIS A 77 -18.96 0.56 -3.13
C HIS A 77 -20.11 0.50 -4.13
N GLY A 78 -19.81 0.23 -5.41
CA GLY A 78 -20.84 0.14 -6.43
C GLY A 78 -21.80 -1.04 -6.19
N PRO A 79 -22.98 -1.05 -6.83
CA PRO A 79 -23.84 -2.22 -6.82
C PRO A 79 -23.07 -3.46 -7.30
N CYS A 80 -23.23 -4.56 -6.58
CA CYS A 80 -22.64 -5.86 -6.89
C CYS A 80 -23.55 -6.96 -6.34
N GLY A 81 -23.16 -8.22 -6.50
CA GLY A 81 -24.01 -9.33 -6.10
C GLY A 81 -25.16 -9.51 -7.07
N GLU A 82 -26.36 -9.75 -6.55
CA GLU A 82 -27.57 -9.94 -7.35
C GLU A 82 -27.96 -8.67 -8.10
N GLU A 83 -27.74 -7.50 -7.50
CA GLU A 83 -28.03 -6.18 -8.09
C GLU A 83 -27.15 -5.90 -9.32
N ASN A 84 -25.92 -6.42 -9.35
CA ASN A 84 -25.05 -6.32 -10.52
C ASN A 84 -24.01 -7.46 -10.57
N PRO A 85 -24.37 -8.60 -11.18
CA PRO A 85 -23.47 -9.76 -11.27
C PRO A 85 -22.25 -9.53 -12.19
N LYS A 86 -22.28 -8.48 -13.02
CA LYS A 86 -21.21 -8.13 -13.97
C LYS A 86 -20.16 -7.19 -13.40
N SER A 87 -20.34 -6.75 -12.14
CA SER A 87 -19.39 -5.85 -11.50
C SER A 87 -17.98 -6.46 -11.44
N PRO A 88 -16.90 -5.68 -11.65
CA PRO A 88 -15.53 -6.21 -11.66
C PRO A 88 -15.08 -6.90 -10.37
N CYS A 89 -15.75 -6.60 -9.25
CA CYS A 89 -15.50 -7.25 -7.96
C CYS A 89 -16.14 -8.64 -7.83
N MET A 90 -16.94 -9.08 -8.79
CA MET A 90 -17.65 -10.36 -8.70
C MET A 90 -16.74 -11.53 -9.05
N GLU A 91 -16.54 -12.43 -8.09
CA GLU A 91 -15.78 -13.66 -8.25
C GLU A 91 -16.62 -14.84 -7.72
N LYS A 92 -16.83 -15.87 -8.56
CA LYS A 92 -17.64 -17.05 -8.19
C LYS A 92 -19.01 -16.69 -7.60
N ARG A 93 -19.68 -15.68 -8.18
CA ARG A 93 -20.98 -15.12 -7.73
C ARG A 93 -20.98 -14.40 -6.39
N MET A 94 -19.83 -14.18 -5.76
CA MET A 94 -19.70 -13.36 -4.55
C MET A 94 -18.86 -12.13 -4.83
N CYS A 95 -19.08 -11.05 -4.09
CA CYS A 95 -18.18 -9.90 -4.13
C CYS A 95 -16.85 -10.28 -3.47
N SER A 96 -15.73 -10.15 -4.19
CA SER A 96 -14.38 -10.44 -3.68
C SER A 96 -13.93 -9.48 -2.57
N LYS A 97 -14.68 -8.39 -2.37
CA LYS A 97 -14.51 -7.43 -1.26
C LYS A 97 -15.52 -7.64 -0.14
N TYR A 98 -16.37 -8.66 -0.24
CA TYR A 98 -17.40 -9.04 0.74
C TYR A 98 -18.38 -7.91 1.04
N PHE A 99 -18.89 -7.26 -0.02
CA PHE A 99 -20.01 -6.32 0.08
C PHE A 99 -21.34 -7.03 -0.25
N PRO A 100 -22.45 -6.65 0.42
CA PRO A 100 -22.52 -5.69 1.53
C PRO A 100 -21.85 -6.23 2.81
N LYS A 101 -21.30 -5.33 3.62
CA LYS A 101 -20.79 -5.65 4.96
C LYS A 101 -21.94 -5.76 5.95
N GLU A 102 -21.78 -6.63 6.95
CA GLU A 102 -22.73 -6.78 8.04
C GLU A 102 -22.85 -5.50 8.88
N PHE A 103 -24.03 -5.28 9.46
CA PHE A 103 -24.24 -4.19 10.40
C PHE A 103 -23.60 -4.49 11.76
N CYS A 104 -23.12 -3.45 12.42
CA CYS A 104 -22.45 -3.53 13.71
C CYS A 104 -22.66 -2.22 14.48
N ASP A 105 -23.25 -2.27 15.67
CA ASP A 105 -23.62 -1.03 16.39
C ASP A 105 -22.41 -0.28 16.98
N GLU A 106 -21.33 -1.00 17.19
CA GLU A 106 -20.04 -0.52 17.67
C GLU A 106 -18.90 -1.24 16.95
N THR A 107 -17.71 -0.64 16.89
CA THR A 107 -16.55 -1.34 16.34
C THR A 107 -16.19 -2.54 17.22
N VAL A 108 -15.97 -3.70 16.61
CA VAL A 108 -15.51 -4.91 17.31
C VAL A 108 -14.24 -5.39 16.64
N VAL A 109 -13.28 -5.86 17.43
CA VAL A 109 -12.09 -6.54 16.92
C VAL A 109 -12.32 -8.02 17.15
N ASP A 110 -12.31 -8.81 16.08
CA ASP A 110 -12.51 -10.26 16.18
C ASP A 110 -11.28 -10.98 16.76
N GLU A 111 -11.41 -12.31 16.96
CA GLU A 111 -10.34 -13.17 17.49
C GLU A 111 -9.08 -13.15 16.60
N ASP A 112 -9.26 -12.91 15.31
CA ASP A 112 -8.22 -12.75 14.32
C ASP A 112 -7.68 -11.31 14.25
N ASN A 113 -8.02 -10.41 15.18
CA ASN A 113 -7.59 -9.01 15.18
C ASN A 113 -8.02 -8.18 13.96
N PHE A 114 -9.03 -8.60 13.21
CA PHE A 114 -9.66 -7.79 12.18
C PHE A 114 -10.75 -6.89 12.78
N PRO A 115 -10.74 -5.60 12.46
CA PRO A 115 -11.79 -4.69 12.89
C PRO A 115 -13.04 -4.85 12.02
N ARG A 116 -14.17 -5.15 12.66
CA ARG A 116 -15.51 -4.90 12.11
C ARG A 116 -15.94 -3.52 12.58
N TYR A 117 -15.89 -2.54 11.68
CA TYR A 117 -16.24 -1.17 12.06
C TYR A 117 -17.73 -1.01 12.36
N LYS A 118 -18.00 -0.05 13.24
CA LYS A 118 -19.33 0.48 13.48
C LYS A 118 -20.01 0.85 12.16
N ARG A 119 -21.15 0.21 11.93
CA ARG A 119 -22.01 0.32 10.76
C ARG A 119 -23.44 0.03 11.17
N ARG A 120 -24.14 1.01 11.76
CA ARG A 120 -25.51 0.82 12.24
C ARG A 120 -26.49 0.74 11.07
N ASP A 121 -27.57 0.01 11.26
CA ASP A 121 -28.73 0.16 10.39
C ASP A 121 -29.55 1.36 10.85
N ASN A 122 -29.28 2.52 10.25
CA ASN A 122 -29.98 3.78 10.54
C ASN A 122 -30.95 4.18 9.42
N GLY A 123 -31.26 3.27 8.49
CA GLY A 123 -32.16 3.52 7.37
C GLY A 123 -31.65 4.49 6.30
N ARG A 124 -30.45 5.07 6.43
CA ARG A 124 -29.89 5.98 5.43
C ARG A 124 -29.45 5.21 4.19
N GLN A 125 -29.73 5.79 3.03
CA GLN A 125 -29.45 5.19 1.73
C GLN A 125 -28.97 6.23 0.73
N ILE A 126 -28.12 5.81 -0.20
CA ILE A 126 -27.65 6.59 -1.34
C ILE A 126 -28.03 5.84 -2.61
N ASP A 127 -28.64 6.55 -3.56
CA ASP A 127 -28.90 6.01 -4.89
C ASP A 127 -27.62 5.98 -5.73
N LYS A 128 -27.31 4.84 -6.32
CA LYS A 128 -26.20 4.68 -7.26
C LYS A 128 -26.66 3.86 -8.45
N GLY A 129 -27.09 4.55 -9.50
CA GLY A 129 -27.56 3.91 -10.73
C GLY A 129 -28.92 3.22 -10.56
N GLY A 130 -29.81 3.81 -9.76
CA GLY A 130 -31.15 3.26 -9.47
C GLY A 130 -31.19 2.21 -8.36
N VAL A 131 -30.03 1.82 -7.82
CA VAL A 131 -29.93 0.90 -6.68
C VAL A 131 -29.71 1.71 -5.41
N LYS A 132 -30.55 1.49 -4.39
CA LYS A 132 -30.43 2.14 -3.08
C LYS A 132 -29.45 1.37 -2.21
N LEU A 133 -28.30 1.97 -1.94
CA LEU A 133 -27.23 1.39 -1.15
C LEU A 133 -27.26 1.95 0.27
N ASN A 134 -27.30 1.08 1.27
CA ASN A 134 -27.29 1.45 2.68
C ASN A 134 -25.86 1.52 3.25
N ASN A 135 -25.75 1.67 4.57
CA ASN A 135 -24.45 1.68 5.25
C ASN A 135 -23.62 0.44 4.93
N GLY A 136 -24.19 -0.73 4.60
CA GLY A 136 -23.51 -1.96 4.17
C GLY A 136 -22.51 -1.79 3.02
N PHE A 137 -22.66 -0.76 2.20
CA PHE A 137 -21.82 -0.50 1.01
C PHE A 137 -20.76 0.59 1.20
N VAL A 138 -20.70 1.21 2.37
CA VAL A 138 -19.71 2.26 2.65
C VAL A 138 -18.31 1.65 2.81
N VAL A 139 -17.33 2.21 2.11
CA VAL A 139 -15.90 1.93 2.29
C VAL A 139 -15.41 2.75 3.50
N PRO A 140 -14.70 2.15 4.47
CA PRO A 140 -14.20 2.86 5.65
C PRO A 140 -13.34 4.09 5.29
N TYR A 141 -13.56 5.20 5.98
CA TYR A 141 -12.93 6.48 5.63
C TYR A 141 -12.63 7.34 6.86
N ASN A 142 -11.70 8.28 6.73
CA ASN A 142 -11.54 9.38 7.67
C ASN A 142 -12.28 10.61 7.13
N LYS A 143 -13.20 11.17 7.93
CA LYS A 143 -14.07 12.28 7.52
C LYS A 143 -13.30 13.50 7.02
N ASP A 144 -12.31 13.96 7.79
CA ASP A 144 -11.59 15.20 7.46
C ASP A 144 -10.80 15.06 6.16
N LEU A 145 -10.11 13.93 5.99
CA LEU A 145 -9.32 13.66 4.78
C LEU A 145 -10.23 13.50 3.56
N LEU A 146 -11.37 12.81 3.72
CA LEU A 146 -12.32 12.64 2.63
C LEU A 146 -12.87 13.99 2.15
N VAL A 147 -13.34 14.84 3.07
CA VAL A 147 -13.87 16.16 2.73
C VAL A 147 -12.79 17.06 2.13
N LYS A 148 -11.57 17.02 2.67
CA LYS A 148 -10.45 17.84 2.18
C LYS A 148 -10.01 17.46 0.76
N PHE A 149 -9.85 16.16 0.50
CA PHE A 149 -9.23 15.69 -0.74
C PHE A 149 -10.23 15.31 -1.83
N GLN A 150 -11.52 15.12 -1.49
CA GLN A 150 -12.58 14.78 -2.45
C GLN A 150 -12.16 13.63 -3.37
N ALA A 151 -11.67 12.54 -2.77
CA ALA A 151 -11.10 11.40 -3.47
C ALA A 151 -11.45 10.10 -2.75
N HIS A 152 -11.32 8.97 -3.46
CA HIS A 152 -11.52 7.66 -2.86
C HIS A 152 -10.36 7.32 -1.90
N ILE A 153 -10.58 7.42 -0.59
CA ILE A 153 -9.59 7.17 0.47
C ILE A 153 -10.11 6.09 1.41
N ASN A 154 -9.70 4.83 1.17
CA ASN A 154 -10.00 3.74 2.11
C ASN A 154 -9.02 3.80 3.30
N VAL A 155 -9.55 3.82 4.52
CA VAL A 155 -8.76 3.85 5.76
C VAL A 155 -9.05 2.62 6.58
N GLU A 156 -8.03 1.81 6.83
CA GLU A 156 -8.16 0.55 7.57
C GLU A 156 -7.23 0.52 8.79
N LEU A 157 -7.73 0.02 9.92
CA LEU A 157 -6.93 -0.27 11.10
C LEU A 157 -6.16 -1.58 10.88
N CYS A 158 -4.84 -1.46 10.75
CA CYS A 158 -3.93 -2.57 10.59
C CYS A 158 -3.40 -3.05 11.96
N ASN A 159 -3.97 -4.13 12.49
CA ASN A 159 -3.52 -4.75 13.75
C ASN A 159 -2.76 -6.08 13.54
N GLN A 160 -2.61 -6.54 12.30
CA GLN A 160 -1.88 -7.77 11.96
C GLN A 160 -0.63 -7.50 11.12
N TYR A 161 0.26 -8.50 11.03
CA TYR A 161 1.41 -8.44 10.12
C TYR A 161 1.03 -8.61 8.64
N MET A 162 -0.15 -9.16 8.33
CA MET A 162 -0.56 -9.46 6.95
C MET A 162 -0.74 -8.22 6.07
N PRO A 163 -1.42 -7.15 6.50
CA PRO A 163 -1.47 -5.92 5.70
C PRO A 163 -0.10 -5.23 5.59
N ILE A 164 0.79 -5.40 6.58
CA ILE A 164 2.19 -4.96 6.49
C ILE A 164 2.91 -5.72 5.37
N LYS A 165 2.76 -7.05 5.32
CA LYS A 165 3.33 -7.89 4.25
C LYS A 165 2.79 -7.49 2.88
N TYR A 166 1.50 -7.20 2.77
CA TYR A 166 0.88 -6.73 1.54
C TYR A 166 1.52 -5.42 1.04
N LEU A 167 1.68 -4.43 1.92
CA LEU A 167 2.32 -3.15 1.55
C LEU A 167 3.79 -3.33 1.14
N PHE A 168 4.52 -4.22 1.80
CA PHE A 168 5.90 -4.54 1.39
C PHE A 168 5.98 -5.36 0.11
N LYS A 169 4.93 -6.12 -0.25
CA LYS A 169 4.83 -6.79 -1.54
C LYS A 169 4.77 -5.73 -2.64
N ASP A 170 3.87 -4.77 -2.51
CA ASP A 170 3.69 -3.64 -3.43
C ASP A 170 4.96 -2.77 -3.56
N ILE A 171 5.69 -2.55 -2.46
CA ILE A 171 7.00 -1.88 -2.48
C ILE A 171 8.08 -2.68 -3.24
N ARG A 172 7.94 -4.02 -3.29
CA ARG A 172 8.94 -4.96 -3.82
C ARG A 172 8.54 -5.56 -5.16
N GLU A 173 7.30 -5.43 -5.61
CA GLU A 173 6.90 -5.83 -6.94
C GLU A 173 7.74 -5.04 -7.94
N GLY A 174 8.44 -5.81 -8.78
CA GLY A 174 9.29 -5.25 -9.80
C GLY A 174 8.46 -4.49 -10.82
N ASP A 175 9.13 -3.68 -11.62
CA ASP A 175 8.46 -2.90 -12.64
C ASP A 175 7.71 -3.81 -13.63
N ASN A 176 6.59 -3.32 -14.16
CA ASN A 176 5.90 -4.01 -15.25
C ASN A 176 6.89 -4.19 -16.41
N GLN A 177 7.12 -5.45 -16.78
CA GLN A 177 8.00 -5.80 -17.88
C GLN A 177 7.19 -6.29 -19.07
N ALA A 178 7.64 -5.92 -20.25
CA ALA A 178 7.12 -6.40 -21.52
C ALA A 178 8.27 -7.06 -22.28
N THR A 179 8.02 -8.24 -22.84
CA THR A 179 8.94 -8.88 -23.77
C THR A 179 8.50 -8.51 -25.19
N ALA A 180 9.36 -7.81 -25.92
CA ALA A 180 9.13 -7.47 -27.32
C ALA A 180 9.99 -8.38 -28.20
N MET A 181 9.41 -8.90 -29.28
CA MET A 181 10.14 -9.67 -30.29
C MET A 181 10.56 -8.71 -31.41
N VAL A 182 11.84 -8.73 -31.77
CA VAL A 182 12.38 -7.96 -32.90
C VAL A 182 12.44 -8.89 -34.11
N GLU A 183 11.57 -8.64 -35.10
CA GLU A 183 11.63 -9.36 -36.37
C GLU A 183 12.60 -8.64 -37.32
N GLU A 184 13.73 -9.28 -37.63
CA GLU A 184 14.60 -8.84 -38.72
C GLU A 184 14.01 -9.28 -40.07
N LYS A 185 13.99 -8.37 -41.05
CA LYS A 185 13.45 -8.64 -42.39
C LYS A 185 14.33 -9.55 -43.25
N ASP A 186 15.57 -9.83 -42.83
CA ASP A 186 16.60 -10.47 -43.64
C ASP A 186 16.98 -11.83 -43.04
N GLN A 187 16.45 -12.92 -43.61
CA GLN A 187 16.60 -14.30 -43.09
C GLN A 187 18.00 -14.90 -43.30
N SER A 188 18.98 -14.11 -43.76
CA SER A 188 20.30 -14.57 -44.20
C SER A 188 21.40 -14.47 -43.14
N LYS A 189 21.12 -13.91 -41.96
CA LYS A 189 22.08 -13.81 -40.84
C LYS A 189 21.66 -14.68 -39.67
N ASN A 190 22.65 -15.36 -39.11
CA ASN A 190 22.60 -16.26 -37.95
C ASN A 190 21.50 -15.86 -36.94
N ASN A 191 20.48 -16.71 -36.80
CA ASN A 191 19.34 -16.54 -35.88
C ASN A 191 19.81 -16.68 -34.42
N ASP A 192 20.24 -15.58 -33.81
CA ASP A 192 20.52 -15.52 -32.38
C ASP A 192 19.21 -15.32 -31.61
N GLU A 193 18.60 -16.42 -31.16
CA GLU A 193 17.33 -16.45 -30.43
C GLU A 193 17.30 -15.50 -29.21
N ILE A 194 18.46 -15.21 -28.60
CA ILE A 194 18.55 -14.33 -27.42
C ILE A 194 18.45 -12.86 -27.83
N LYS A 195 19.00 -12.47 -28.99
CA LYS A 195 18.90 -11.10 -29.51
C LYS A 195 17.52 -10.76 -30.06
N MET A 196 16.71 -11.77 -30.37
CA MET A 196 15.35 -11.58 -30.90
C MET A 196 14.36 -11.08 -29.85
N TYR A 197 14.67 -11.18 -28.55
CA TYR A 197 13.77 -10.77 -27.47
C TYR A 197 14.34 -9.63 -26.63
N LEU A 198 13.65 -8.50 -26.63
CA LEU A 198 13.95 -7.37 -25.76
C LEU A 198 13.07 -7.43 -24.52
N ARG A 199 13.72 -7.47 -23.35
CA ARG A 199 13.04 -7.30 -22.06
C ARG A 199 12.96 -5.82 -21.73
N CYS A 200 11.82 -5.21 -22.00
CA CYS A 200 11.57 -3.80 -21.79
C CYS A 200 10.81 -3.54 -20.50
N ARG A 201 11.04 -2.37 -19.89
CA ARG A 201 10.19 -1.86 -18.81
C ARG A 201 9.05 -1.05 -19.42
N TYR A 202 7.82 -1.37 -19.04
CA TYR A 202 6.65 -0.58 -19.38
C TYR A 202 6.47 0.56 -18.37
N ILE A 203 6.34 1.79 -18.88
CA ILE A 203 6.08 3.00 -18.09
C ILE A 203 4.80 3.63 -18.64
N THR A 204 3.81 3.83 -17.79
CA THR A 204 2.57 4.52 -18.19
C THR A 204 2.81 6.02 -18.39
N ALA A 205 1.95 6.70 -19.15
CA ALA A 205 2.03 8.16 -19.30
C ALA A 205 2.00 8.88 -17.93
N THR A 206 1.16 8.40 -17.00
CA THR A 206 1.06 8.94 -15.64
C THR A 206 2.34 8.76 -14.84
N GLU A 207 2.95 7.57 -14.90
CA GLU A 207 4.25 7.32 -14.26
C GLU A 207 5.37 8.18 -14.86
N ALA A 208 5.38 8.34 -16.20
CA ALA A 208 6.35 9.19 -16.88
C ALA A 208 6.24 10.65 -16.42
N CYS A 209 5.03 11.21 -16.38
CA CYS A 209 4.79 12.56 -15.86
C CYS A 209 5.24 12.69 -14.40
N TRP A 210 4.90 11.71 -13.54
CA TRP A 210 5.30 11.69 -12.13
C TRP A 210 6.82 11.75 -11.96
N ARG A 211 7.56 11.00 -12.80
CA ARG A 211 9.01 10.98 -12.83
C ARG A 211 9.62 12.27 -13.37
N ILE A 212 9.06 12.84 -14.44
CA ILE A 212 9.51 14.11 -15.03
C ILE A 212 9.40 15.24 -13.99
N PHE A 213 8.29 15.27 -13.24
CA PHE A 213 8.10 16.23 -12.15
C PHE A 213 8.86 15.89 -10.87
N LYS A 214 9.61 14.78 -10.85
CA LYS A 214 10.42 14.33 -9.71
C LYS A 214 9.61 14.14 -8.42
N PHE A 215 8.34 13.75 -8.54
CA PHE A 215 7.54 13.43 -7.37
C PHE A 215 8.03 12.12 -6.74
N PRO A 216 8.05 12.02 -5.40
CA PRO A 216 8.50 10.82 -4.71
C PRO A 216 7.57 9.65 -5.03
N LEU A 217 8.15 8.56 -5.53
CA LEU A 217 7.44 7.29 -5.74
C LEU A 217 7.28 6.50 -4.44
N ARG A 218 8.24 6.69 -3.53
CA ARG A 218 8.31 6.01 -2.24
C ARG A 218 8.84 6.98 -1.20
N TYR A 219 8.42 6.77 0.04
CA TYR A 219 8.90 7.52 1.19
C TYR A 219 8.84 6.62 2.40
N GLN A 220 9.82 6.77 3.27
CA GLN A 220 9.88 6.08 4.54
C GLN A 220 10.55 6.97 5.57
N GLU A 221 9.93 7.04 6.75
CA GLU A 221 10.47 7.73 7.90
C GLU A 221 10.22 6.88 9.14
N PRO A 222 11.27 6.53 9.91
CA PRO A 222 12.68 6.84 9.66
C PRO A 222 13.21 6.17 8.38
N SER A 223 14.36 6.62 7.89
CA SER A 223 15.00 5.95 6.76
C SER A 223 15.39 4.53 7.16
N VAL A 224 14.93 3.54 6.40
CA VAL A 224 15.23 2.13 6.63
C VAL A 224 16.15 1.61 5.53
N GLN A 225 17.28 1.04 5.91
CA GLN A 225 18.18 0.35 4.99
C GLN A 225 18.13 -1.14 5.25
N ARG A 226 17.83 -1.93 4.20
CA ARG A 226 17.91 -3.38 4.31
C ARG A 226 19.37 -3.81 4.24
N LEU A 227 19.84 -4.47 5.28
CA LEU A 227 21.13 -5.14 5.30
C LEU A 227 21.00 -6.54 4.70
N LEU A 228 21.97 -6.93 3.86
CA LEU A 228 22.09 -8.29 3.38
C LEU A 228 22.70 -9.13 4.51
N PHE A 229 21.88 -9.96 5.13
CA PHE A 229 22.38 -10.91 6.13
C PHE A 229 22.97 -12.13 5.43
N HIS A 230 24.02 -12.69 6.02
CA HIS A 230 24.66 -13.91 5.58
C HIS A 230 25.23 -14.62 6.80
N GLN A 231 25.54 -15.90 6.66
CA GLN A 231 26.32 -16.60 7.67
C GLN A 231 27.76 -16.09 7.66
N GLU A 232 28.47 -16.34 8.76
CA GLU A 232 29.90 -16.03 8.85
C GLU A 232 30.66 -16.61 7.65
N ASN A 233 31.45 -15.76 7.00
CA ASN A 233 32.23 -16.07 5.78
C ASN A 233 31.43 -16.57 4.57
N LYS A 234 30.09 -16.38 4.54
CA LYS A 234 29.21 -16.71 3.39
C LYS A 234 28.63 -15.47 2.71
N GLN A 235 29.33 -14.34 2.77
CA GLN A 235 28.93 -13.13 2.05
C GLN A 235 29.01 -13.33 0.53
N GLN A 236 28.08 -12.71 -0.18
CA GLN A 236 28.11 -12.68 -1.63
C GLN A 236 29.13 -11.64 -2.11
N VAL A 237 30.08 -12.07 -2.95
CA VAL A 237 31.05 -11.20 -3.61
C VAL A 237 30.72 -11.18 -5.10
N ILE A 238 30.48 -10.00 -5.66
CA ILE A 238 30.18 -9.82 -7.09
C ILE A 238 31.40 -9.22 -7.78
N PHE A 239 31.86 -9.86 -8.85
CA PHE A 239 32.99 -9.41 -9.65
C PHE A 239 32.77 -9.77 -11.14
N PRO A 240 33.33 -9.00 -12.08
CA PRO A 240 33.32 -9.36 -13.50
C PRO A 240 34.08 -10.65 -13.77
N ASP A 241 33.62 -11.44 -14.75
CA ASP A 241 34.25 -12.71 -15.17
C ASP A 241 35.71 -12.54 -15.62
N SER A 242 36.10 -11.33 -16.02
CA SER A 242 37.48 -10.98 -16.40
C SER A 242 38.43 -10.76 -15.22
N THR A 243 37.94 -10.86 -13.98
CA THR A 243 38.74 -10.53 -12.77
C THR A 243 39.48 -11.76 -12.25
N ASN A 244 40.76 -11.59 -11.90
CA ASN A 244 41.55 -12.63 -11.26
C ASN A 244 41.05 -12.91 -9.82
N LEU A 245 40.87 -14.19 -9.47
CA LEU A 245 40.39 -14.63 -8.16
C LEU A 245 41.35 -14.29 -7.01
N ASP A 246 42.66 -14.40 -7.23
CA ASP A 246 43.67 -14.10 -6.21
C ASP A 246 43.64 -12.62 -5.81
N GLU A 247 43.42 -11.73 -6.79
CA GLU A 247 43.26 -10.30 -6.54
C GLU A 247 41.99 -9.99 -5.74
N ILE A 248 40.91 -10.75 -5.95
CA ILE A 248 39.65 -10.58 -5.22
C ILE A 248 39.81 -10.99 -3.76
N ILE A 249 40.49 -12.11 -3.49
CA ILE A 249 40.75 -12.61 -2.13
C ILE A 249 41.61 -11.60 -1.36
N GLN A 250 42.63 -11.04 -2.00
CA GLN A 250 43.55 -10.06 -1.39
C GLN A 250 42.92 -8.69 -1.13
N ARG A 251 41.68 -8.41 -1.60
CA ARG A 251 41.03 -7.12 -1.32
C ARG A 251 40.80 -6.96 0.19
N PRO A 252 41.28 -5.87 0.81
CA PRO A 252 41.17 -5.67 2.26
C PRO A 252 39.74 -5.67 2.82
N ARG A 253 38.73 -5.47 1.95
CA ARG A 253 37.30 -5.40 2.30
C ARG A 253 36.47 -6.55 1.74
N SER A 254 37.07 -7.59 1.17
CA SER A 254 36.35 -8.76 0.64
C SER A 254 35.54 -9.52 1.72
N GLY A 255 36.00 -9.42 2.98
CA GLY A 255 35.33 -9.99 4.17
C GLY A 255 34.33 -9.06 4.87
N VAL A 256 34.26 -7.79 4.47
CA VAL A 256 33.54 -6.76 5.22
C VAL A 256 32.24 -6.43 4.50
N THR A 257 31.11 -6.60 5.20
CA THR A 257 29.80 -6.20 4.69
C THR A 257 29.20 -5.11 5.57
N VAL A 258 28.23 -4.39 5.04
CA VAL A 258 27.47 -3.40 5.82
C VAL A 258 26.81 -4.07 7.03
N PHE A 259 26.43 -5.34 6.92
CA PHE A 259 25.86 -6.11 8.02
C PHE A 259 26.87 -6.39 9.14
N THR A 260 28.09 -6.85 8.80
CA THR A 260 29.12 -7.13 9.81
C THR A 260 29.59 -5.85 10.50
N GLU A 261 29.77 -4.77 9.75
CA GLU A 261 30.14 -3.46 10.33
C GLU A 261 29.03 -2.88 11.20
N TRP A 262 27.76 -3.06 10.81
CA TRP A 262 26.63 -2.65 11.64
C TRP A 262 26.60 -3.42 12.98
N MET A 263 26.88 -4.73 12.96
CA MET A 263 27.00 -5.52 14.19
C MET A 263 28.15 -5.04 15.09
N GLU A 264 29.31 -4.72 14.51
CA GLU A 264 30.45 -4.17 15.25
C GLU A 264 30.16 -2.76 15.81
N MET A 265 29.46 -1.92 15.06
CA MET A 265 29.04 -0.60 15.53
C MET A 265 28.06 -0.70 16.70
N ASN A 266 27.10 -1.63 16.65
CA ASN A 266 26.17 -1.86 17.75
C ASN A 266 26.85 -2.35 19.04
N LYS A 267 28.04 -2.95 18.97
CA LYS A 267 28.83 -3.27 20.18
C LYS A 267 29.40 -2.01 20.84
N LYS A 268 29.69 -0.97 20.05
CA LYS A 268 30.39 0.25 20.48
C LYS A 268 29.46 1.41 20.80
N HIS A 269 28.28 1.43 20.19
CA HIS A 269 27.33 2.56 20.23
C HIS A 269 25.95 2.06 20.66
N GLU A 270 25.49 2.44 21.85
CA GLU A 270 24.14 2.09 22.34
C GLU A 270 23.03 2.76 21.54
N ASP A 271 23.30 3.96 21.01
CA ASP A 271 22.41 4.74 20.15
C ASP A 271 22.24 4.14 18.74
N ALA A 272 23.11 3.22 18.33
CA ALA A 272 22.96 2.44 17.11
C ALA A 272 22.02 1.23 17.25
N ARG A 273 21.63 0.87 18.48
CA ARG A 273 20.76 -0.29 18.80
C ARG A 273 19.27 0.02 18.72
#